data_AF-A0A1Y3PL54-F1
#
_entry.id   AF-A0A1Y3PL54-F1
#
_cell.length_a   1.000
_cell.length_b   1.000
_cell.length_c   1.000
_cell.angle_alpha   90.00
_cell.angle_beta   90.00
_cell.angle_gamma   90.00
#
_symmetry.space_group_name_H-M   'P 1'
#
loop_
_entity.id
_entity.type
_entity.pdbx_description
1 polymer ?
#
loop_
_entity_poly.entity_id
_entity_poly.type
_entity_poly.pdbx_seq_one_letter_code
_entity_poly.pdbx_strand_id
1 'polypeptide(L)'
;MKKFFLIMLSAIFVIVSSILGGIEVNAETNATSLEDISKIELDSKLKSDEPIITLEAYNQLLKKNGLPTVTHEVKIPTFREINEALAKMNVSQDNPYEQVYLGDGFYIEAIVSERTPSNDNLSVSGTSDVKPMAVYSTTAKGTIHLKGFFGLIRVASLTMSVNYSYDPNPPAKIVSYQNTPTVAPWALPPGTYKVLMAKNLRIDPAGAVMDAITDVEYDSVPDYNVKFIGHMELRYTATGTYYIHDSWFIAP
;
A
#
# COMPACT_ATOMS: atom_id res chain seq x y z
N MET A 1 10.93 -31.48 -21.95
CA MET A 1 10.54 -31.06 -20.59
C MET A 1 10.37 -29.56 -20.56
N LYS A 2 9.17 -29.13 -20.16
CA LYS A 2 8.63 -27.79 -19.85
C LYS A 2 9.39 -26.54 -20.37
N LYS A 3 8.81 -25.89 -21.41
CA LYS A 3 9.04 -24.47 -21.72
C LYS A 3 8.04 -23.63 -20.92
N PHE A 4 8.54 -22.66 -20.17
CA PHE A 4 7.75 -21.62 -19.53
C PHE A 4 7.17 -20.68 -20.60
N PHE A 5 5.86 -20.46 -20.57
CA PHE A 5 5.22 -19.35 -21.29
C PHE A 5 5.17 -18.15 -20.33
N LEU A 6 6.01 -17.16 -20.60
CA LEU A 6 5.93 -15.84 -19.99
C LEU A 6 4.94 -15.02 -20.83
N ILE A 7 3.77 -14.72 -20.28
CA ILE A 7 2.85 -13.75 -20.90
C ILE A 7 3.35 -12.36 -20.50
N MET A 8 4.03 -11.70 -21.43
CA MET A 8 4.22 -10.25 -21.39
C MET A 8 2.86 -9.57 -21.59
N LEU A 9 2.44 -8.74 -20.63
CA LEU A 9 1.44 -7.71 -20.89
C LEU A 9 2.18 -6.41 -21.20
N SER A 10 2.14 -6.01 -22.47
CA SER A 10 2.60 -4.71 -22.97
C SER A 10 1.57 -3.63 -22.61
N ALA A 11 1.96 -2.62 -21.85
CA ALA A 11 1.19 -1.38 -21.74
C ALA A 11 1.58 -0.46 -22.91
N ILE A 12 0.63 -0.20 -23.81
CA ILE A 12 0.73 0.76 -24.91
C ILE A 12 0.49 2.15 -24.33
N PHE A 13 1.47 3.04 -24.45
CA PHE A 13 1.33 4.45 -24.10
C PHE A 13 0.75 5.20 -25.31
N VAL A 14 -0.45 5.76 -25.16
CA VAL A 14 -1.02 6.71 -26.13
C VAL A 14 -0.79 8.11 -25.60
N ILE A 15 0.13 8.85 -26.22
CA ILE A 15 0.33 10.29 -25.97
C ILE A 15 -0.71 11.04 -26.80
N VAL A 16 -1.71 11.62 -26.16
CA VAL A 16 -2.57 12.64 -26.79
C VAL A 16 -1.98 14.00 -26.47
N SER A 17 -1.33 14.61 -27.45
CA SER A 17 -0.90 16.00 -27.41
C SER A 17 -2.08 16.92 -27.78
N SER A 18 -2.46 17.82 -26.87
CA SER A 18 -3.22 19.02 -27.23
C SER A 18 -2.58 20.24 -26.57
N ILE A 19 -1.91 21.05 -27.40
CA ILE A 19 -1.46 22.40 -27.10
C ILE A 19 -2.66 23.33 -27.30
N LEU A 20 -2.97 24.20 -26.32
CA LEU A 20 -3.24 25.64 -26.50
C LEU A 20 -3.77 26.27 -25.21
N GLY A 21 -3.11 27.34 -24.75
CA GLY A 21 -3.68 28.33 -23.81
C GLY A 21 -2.94 28.39 -22.48
N GLY A 22 -2.05 29.39 -22.34
CA GLY A 22 -1.11 29.50 -21.24
C GLY A 22 -1.74 29.74 -19.86
N ILE A 23 -1.05 29.22 -18.86
CA ILE A 23 -0.84 29.85 -17.55
C ILE A 23 0.64 29.60 -17.23
N GLU A 24 1.39 30.67 -16.99
CA GLU A 24 2.71 30.58 -16.38
C GLU A 24 2.56 30.02 -14.96
N VAL A 25 3.22 28.90 -14.68
CA VAL A 25 3.52 28.49 -13.30
C VAL A 25 5.01 28.27 -13.21
N ASN A 26 5.70 29.29 -12.72
CA ASN A 26 7.06 29.16 -12.22
C ASN A 26 6.96 28.54 -10.82
N ALA A 27 7.32 27.27 -10.70
CA ALA A 27 7.79 26.65 -9.47
C ALA A 27 8.57 25.40 -9.87
N GLU A 28 9.90 25.51 -9.86
CA GLU A 28 10.79 24.36 -9.76
C GLU A 28 10.45 23.62 -8.45
N THR A 29 9.72 22.53 -8.59
CA THR A 29 9.71 21.44 -7.63
C THR A 29 10.01 20.18 -8.43
N ASN A 30 11.27 19.75 -8.39
CA ASN A 30 11.66 18.39 -8.77
C ASN A 30 10.96 17.41 -7.81
N ALA A 31 9.69 17.13 -8.07
CA ALA A 31 9.02 15.96 -7.55
C ALA A 31 9.23 14.87 -8.61
N THR A 32 10.21 14.01 -8.39
CA THR A 32 10.24 12.70 -9.05
C THR A 32 8.94 12.01 -8.69
N SER A 33 8.02 11.91 -9.66
CA SER A 33 6.91 11.00 -9.51
C SER A 33 7.47 9.58 -9.55
N LEU A 34 6.89 8.64 -8.81
CA LEU A 34 7.34 7.23 -8.91
C LEU A 34 7.09 6.63 -10.31
N GLU A 35 6.33 7.34 -11.16
CA GLU A 35 6.18 7.01 -12.59
C GLU A 35 7.49 7.24 -13.38
N ASP A 36 8.48 7.94 -12.79
CA ASP A 36 9.80 8.20 -13.39
C ASP A 36 10.89 7.20 -12.97
N ILE A 37 10.64 6.34 -11.96
CA ILE A 37 11.60 5.29 -11.57
C ILE A 37 11.53 4.14 -12.56
N SER A 38 12.64 3.86 -13.25
CA SER A 38 12.70 2.71 -14.15
C SER A 38 12.52 1.41 -13.37
N LYS A 39 11.91 0.39 -13.99
CA LYS A 39 11.73 -0.93 -13.36
C LYS A 39 13.04 -1.52 -12.79
N ILE A 40 14.15 -1.30 -13.50
CA ILE A 40 15.49 -1.78 -13.10
C ILE A 40 15.97 -1.07 -11.84
N GLU A 41 15.68 0.23 -11.71
CA GLU A 41 16.01 1.02 -10.54
C GLU A 41 15.13 0.68 -9.34
N LEU A 42 13.85 0.39 -9.56
CA LEU A 42 12.98 -0.11 -8.50
C LEU A 42 13.48 -1.47 -7.98
N ASP A 43 13.80 -2.41 -8.87
CA ASP A 43 14.30 -3.74 -8.51
C ASP A 43 15.61 -3.68 -7.69
N SER A 44 16.49 -2.71 -7.97
CA SER A 44 17.73 -2.53 -7.21
C SER A 44 17.46 -1.93 -5.83
N LYS A 45 16.59 -0.92 -5.74
CA LYS A 45 16.18 -0.29 -4.48
C LYS A 45 15.45 -1.27 -3.55
N LEU A 46 14.59 -2.13 -4.09
CA LEU A 46 13.89 -3.17 -3.33
C LEU A 46 14.84 -4.18 -2.66
N LYS A 47 16.04 -4.37 -3.23
CA LYS A 47 17.06 -5.32 -2.76
C LYS A 47 18.19 -4.63 -1.98
N SER A 48 17.99 -3.37 -1.56
CA SER A 48 18.99 -2.62 -0.81
C SER A 48 19.34 -3.29 0.52
N ASP A 49 20.64 -3.38 0.79
CA ASP A 49 21.23 -3.82 2.05
C ASP A 49 21.31 -2.71 3.11
N GLU A 50 20.82 -1.53 2.79
CA GLU A 50 20.74 -0.43 3.74
C GLU A 50 19.69 -0.74 4.82
N PRO A 51 20.00 -0.50 6.12
CA PRO A 51 19.02 -0.59 7.18
C PRO A 51 17.93 0.47 6.97
N ILE A 52 16.67 0.12 7.22
CA ILE A 52 15.54 1.07 7.03
C ILE A 52 15.63 2.30 7.95
N ILE A 53 16.33 2.15 9.07
CA ILE A 53 16.63 3.21 10.03
C ILE A 53 18.04 3.00 10.58
N THR A 54 18.79 4.08 10.82
CA THR A 54 20.12 3.95 11.45
C THR A 54 20.00 3.52 12.91
N LEU A 55 21.02 2.84 13.44
CA LEU A 55 21.06 2.47 14.85
C LEU A 55 20.95 3.69 15.78
N GLU A 56 21.59 4.80 15.40
CA GLU A 56 21.51 6.05 16.15
C GLU A 56 20.07 6.58 16.22
N ALA A 57 19.42 6.70 15.06
CA ALA A 57 18.03 7.13 14.98
C ALA A 57 17.11 6.19 15.77
N TYR A 58 17.31 4.88 15.65
CA TYR A 58 16.54 3.89 16.41
C TYR A 58 16.73 4.04 17.93
N ASN A 59 17.97 4.24 18.41
CA ASN A 59 18.24 4.48 19.82
C ASN A 59 17.62 5.77 20.35
N GLN A 60 17.55 6.81 19.52
CA GLN A 60 16.86 8.04 19.88
C GLN A 60 15.34 7.84 19.95
N LEU A 61 14.75 7.01 19.06
CA LEU A 61 13.35 6.59 19.16
C LEU A 61 13.08 5.87 20.48
N LEU A 62 13.94 4.92 20.87
CA LEU A 62 13.82 4.19 22.13
C LEU A 62 13.84 5.15 23.31
N LYS A 63 14.84 6.03 23.37
CA LYS A 63 14.99 7.02 24.45
C LYS A 63 13.76 7.92 24.58
N LYS A 64 13.19 8.39 23.46
CA LYS A 64 11.99 9.26 23.46
C LYS A 64 10.75 8.55 24.03
N ASN A 65 10.68 7.23 23.89
CA ASN A 65 9.61 6.41 24.43
C ASN A 65 9.92 5.85 25.83
N GLY A 66 10.99 6.32 26.48
CA GLY A 66 11.39 5.85 27.81
C GLY A 66 11.93 4.42 27.83
N LEU A 67 12.38 3.91 26.67
CA LEU A 67 12.94 2.57 26.52
C LEU A 67 14.47 2.61 26.55
N PRO A 68 15.12 1.52 27.01
CA PRO A 68 16.57 1.43 26.99
C PRO A 68 17.09 1.39 25.55
N THR A 69 18.22 2.05 25.32
CA THR A 69 18.94 2.00 24.04
C THR A 69 19.55 0.61 23.82
N VAL A 70 19.69 0.23 22.55
CA VAL A 70 20.35 -1.00 22.10
C VAL A 70 21.79 -0.73 21.65
N THR A 71 22.61 -1.78 21.62
CA THR A 71 24.02 -1.73 21.21
C THR A 71 24.18 -2.00 19.71
N HIS A 72 25.42 -1.88 19.22
CA HIS A 72 25.78 -2.18 17.83
C HIS A 72 25.63 -3.66 17.44
N GLU A 73 25.42 -4.55 18.42
CA GLU A 73 25.14 -5.96 18.18
C GLU A 73 23.70 -6.19 17.70
N VAL A 74 22.79 -5.24 17.93
CA VAL A 74 21.41 -5.30 17.42
C VAL A 74 21.42 -4.98 15.93
N LYS A 75 20.94 -5.93 15.13
CA LYS A 75 20.78 -5.78 13.69
C LYS A 75 19.42 -5.13 13.39
N ILE A 76 19.47 -3.91 12.88
CA ILE A 76 18.29 -3.28 12.29
C ILE A 76 18.00 -3.95 10.94
N PRO A 77 16.75 -4.35 10.64
CA PRO A 77 16.42 -4.99 9.38
C PRO A 77 16.67 -4.06 8.18
N THR A 78 17.16 -4.65 7.10
CA THR A 78 17.38 -3.93 5.83
C THR A 78 16.11 -3.83 5.00
N PHE A 79 16.09 -2.92 4.01
CA PHE A 79 15.00 -2.87 3.03
C PHE A 79 14.78 -4.23 2.36
N ARG A 80 15.85 -4.92 1.96
CA ARG A 80 15.75 -6.25 1.36
C ARG A 80 15.05 -7.24 2.29
N GLU A 81 15.43 -7.31 3.55
CA GLU A 81 14.85 -8.26 4.51
C GLU A 81 13.37 -8.00 4.75
N ILE A 82 12.99 -6.73 4.85
CA ILE A 82 11.59 -6.31 5.00
C ILE A 82 10.78 -6.65 3.75
N ASN A 83 11.29 -6.33 2.56
CA ASN A 83 10.59 -6.57 1.31
C ASN A 83 10.48 -8.07 0.98
N GLU A 84 11.51 -8.86 1.29
CA GLU A 84 11.44 -10.31 1.17
C GLU A 84 10.42 -10.94 2.13
N ALA A 85 10.20 -10.34 3.30
CA ALA A 85 9.15 -10.76 4.22
C ALA A 85 7.76 -10.37 3.69
N LEU A 86 7.56 -9.11 3.28
CA LEU A 86 6.30 -8.61 2.72
C LEU A 86 5.87 -9.41 1.47
N ALA A 87 6.80 -9.71 0.57
CA ALA A 87 6.52 -10.48 -0.65
C ALA A 87 6.06 -11.93 -0.40
N LYS A 88 6.27 -12.46 0.82
CA LYS A 88 5.82 -13.80 1.22
C LYS A 88 4.50 -13.79 1.99
N MET A 89 4.08 -12.62 2.49
CA MET A 89 2.84 -12.49 3.25
C MET A 89 1.62 -12.64 2.34
N ASN A 90 0.63 -13.38 2.81
CA ASN A 90 -0.64 -13.60 2.11
C ASN A 90 -1.79 -13.25 3.04
N VAL A 91 -2.11 -11.95 3.11
CA VAL A 91 -3.14 -11.41 4.00
C VAL A 91 -4.40 -11.07 3.23
N SER A 92 -5.50 -11.71 3.60
CA SER A 92 -6.83 -11.58 2.98
C SER A 92 -7.90 -11.58 4.06
N GLN A 93 -9.18 -11.46 3.71
CA GLN A 93 -10.25 -11.59 4.69
C GLN A 93 -10.29 -12.95 5.40
N ASP A 94 -9.88 -14.02 4.73
CA ASP A 94 -9.85 -15.38 5.31
C ASP A 94 -8.61 -15.61 6.17
N ASN A 95 -7.55 -14.84 5.93
CA ASN A 95 -6.32 -14.81 6.72
C ASN A 95 -5.98 -13.34 7.05
N PRO A 96 -6.70 -12.69 7.98
CA PRO A 96 -6.70 -11.24 8.14
C PRO A 96 -5.44 -10.68 8.80
N TYR A 97 -4.52 -11.54 9.24
CA TYR A 97 -3.33 -11.12 9.95
C TYR A 97 -2.17 -12.06 9.65
N GLU A 98 -1.02 -11.47 9.32
CA GLU A 98 0.25 -12.19 9.25
C GLU A 98 1.36 -11.34 9.87
N GLN A 99 2.33 -12.00 10.52
CA GLN A 99 3.48 -11.38 11.14
C GLN A 99 4.73 -12.21 10.85
N VAL A 100 5.82 -11.53 10.50
CA VAL A 100 7.14 -12.15 10.31
C VAL A 100 8.13 -11.49 11.26
N TYR A 101 8.83 -12.30 12.04
CA TYR A 101 9.94 -11.87 12.87
C TYR A 101 11.18 -11.65 12.01
N LEU A 102 11.79 -10.48 12.14
CA LEU A 102 12.97 -10.06 11.36
C LEU A 102 14.29 -10.17 12.14
N GLY A 103 14.25 -10.62 13.40
CA GLY A 103 15.42 -10.64 14.29
C GLY A 103 15.44 -9.45 15.26
N ASP A 104 16.18 -9.59 16.36
CA ASP A 104 16.48 -8.54 17.35
C ASP A 104 15.30 -7.67 17.80
N GLY A 105 14.12 -8.29 17.88
CA GLY A 105 12.89 -7.65 18.36
C GLY A 105 12.13 -6.87 17.28
N PHE A 106 12.53 -6.98 16.02
CA PHE A 106 11.82 -6.42 14.87
C PHE A 106 10.81 -7.39 14.27
N TYR A 107 9.69 -6.82 13.83
CA TYR A 107 8.60 -7.55 13.19
C TYR A 107 8.03 -6.69 12.06
N ILE A 108 7.68 -7.33 10.96
CA ILE A 108 6.76 -6.77 9.98
C ILE A 108 5.42 -7.47 10.12
N GLU A 109 4.33 -6.71 10.08
CA GLU A 109 2.97 -7.21 10.17
C GLU A 109 2.16 -6.67 9.01
N ALA A 110 1.25 -7.49 8.50
CA ALA A 110 0.24 -7.12 7.53
C ALA A 110 -1.14 -7.54 8.05
N ILE A 111 -2.11 -6.65 7.90
CA ILE A 111 -3.46 -6.78 8.47
C ILE A 111 -4.48 -6.36 7.41
N VAL A 112 -5.54 -7.13 7.26
CA VAL A 112 -6.71 -6.79 6.46
C VAL A 112 -7.92 -6.81 7.40
N SER A 113 -8.76 -5.77 7.36
CA SER A 113 -9.94 -5.76 8.23
C SER A 113 -10.90 -6.87 7.84
N GLU A 114 -11.49 -7.55 8.82
CA GLU A 114 -12.61 -8.45 8.57
C GLU A 114 -13.73 -7.72 7.84
N ARG A 115 -14.43 -8.44 6.97
CA ARG A 115 -15.56 -7.90 6.21
C ARG A 115 -16.63 -7.44 7.19
N THR A 116 -17.04 -6.17 7.10
CA THR A 116 -18.33 -5.72 7.63
C THR A 116 -19.26 -5.55 6.44
N PRO A 117 -20.09 -6.55 6.09
CA PRO A 117 -21.10 -6.35 5.06
C PRO A 117 -22.09 -5.30 5.59
N SER A 118 -22.22 -4.15 4.91
CA SER A 118 -23.41 -3.32 5.08
C SER A 118 -24.45 -3.78 4.07
N ASN A 119 -25.56 -4.30 4.57
CA ASN A 119 -26.72 -4.67 3.76
C ASN A 119 -27.55 -3.43 3.42
N ASP A 120 -26.90 -2.35 2.99
CA ASP A 120 -27.60 -1.21 2.43
C ASP A 120 -28.14 -1.65 1.06
N ASN A 121 -29.25 -2.38 1.11
CA ASN A 121 -30.07 -2.69 -0.04
C ASN A 121 -30.51 -1.33 -0.61
N LEU A 122 -29.77 -0.83 -1.59
CA LEU A 122 -30.21 0.25 -2.45
C LEU A 122 -31.39 -0.27 -3.28
N SER A 123 -32.58 -0.25 -2.68
CA SER A 123 -33.83 -0.50 -3.36
C SER A 123 -34.08 0.63 -4.34
N VAL A 124 -33.69 0.43 -5.61
CA VAL A 124 -34.12 1.29 -6.71
C VAL A 124 -35.63 1.11 -6.85
N SER A 125 -36.41 2.07 -6.36
CA SER A 125 -37.86 2.08 -6.49
C SER A 125 -38.23 2.41 -7.93
N GLY A 126 -38.65 1.39 -8.69
CA GLY A 126 -39.16 1.57 -10.04
C GLY A 126 -39.78 0.28 -10.57
N THR A 127 -41.12 0.26 -10.60
CA THR A 127 -42.01 -0.55 -11.46
C THR A 127 -41.51 -1.91 -11.97
N SER A 128 -42.18 -2.96 -11.48
CA SER A 128 -42.56 -4.21 -12.17
C SER A 128 -41.49 -4.97 -12.99
N ASP A 129 -41.22 -6.22 -12.58
CA ASP A 129 -40.42 -7.26 -13.27
C ASP A 129 -38.89 -7.12 -13.32
N VAL A 130 -38.29 -6.18 -12.59
CA VAL A 130 -36.83 -6.13 -12.43
C VAL A 130 -36.44 -6.93 -11.19
N LYS A 131 -35.76 -8.07 -11.40
CA LYS A 131 -35.10 -8.87 -10.35
C LYS A 131 -34.25 -7.90 -9.50
N PRO A 132 -34.40 -7.84 -8.16
CA PRO A 132 -33.66 -6.87 -7.36
C PRO A 132 -32.16 -7.05 -7.58
N MET A 133 -31.51 -6.03 -8.12
CA MET A 133 -30.05 -5.98 -8.20
C MET A 133 -29.53 -5.86 -6.77
N ALA A 134 -28.97 -6.95 -6.24
CA ALA A 134 -28.32 -6.94 -4.94
C ALA A 134 -26.94 -6.27 -5.09
N VAL A 135 -26.92 -4.94 -5.11
CA VAL A 135 -25.68 -4.16 -5.01
C VAL A 135 -25.30 -4.12 -3.54
N TYR A 136 -24.09 -4.57 -3.23
CA TYR A 136 -23.54 -4.58 -1.88
C TYR A 136 -22.49 -3.50 -1.75
N SER A 137 -22.38 -2.90 -0.57
CA SER A 137 -21.34 -1.92 -0.24
C SER A 137 -20.41 -2.48 0.85
N THR A 138 -19.12 -2.15 0.76
CA THR A 138 -18.12 -2.57 1.74
C THR A 138 -16.94 -1.60 1.75
N THR A 139 -16.09 -1.72 2.77
CA THR A 139 -14.80 -1.03 2.84
C THR A 139 -13.69 -2.08 2.77
N ALA A 140 -12.87 -2.04 1.72
CA ALA A 140 -11.60 -2.76 1.72
C ALA A 140 -10.61 -1.95 2.57
N LYS A 141 -9.92 -2.58 3.51
CA LYS A 141 -8.88 -1.93 4.31
C LYS A 141 -7.71 -2.88 4.57
N GLY A 142 -6.51 -2.39 4.26
CA GLY A 142 -5.24 -3.06 4.51
C GLY A 142 -4.29 -2.15 5.28
N THR A 143 -3.44 -2.76 6.10
CA THR A 143 -2.43 -2.10 6.91
C THR A 143 -1.15 -2.92 6.95
N ILE A 144 -0.01 -2.27 6.78
CA ILE A 144 1.31 -2.82 7.09
C ILE A 144 1.95 -2.05 8.24
N HIS A 145 2.66 -2.75 9.14
CA HIS A 145 3.39 -2.18 10.27
C HIS A 145 4.79 -2.75 10.35
N LEU A 146 5.80 -1.88 10.32
CA LEU A 146 7.14 -2.23 10.81
C LEU A 146 7.24 -1.86 12.29
N LYS A 147 7.56 -2.84 13.13
CA LYS A 147 7.74 -2.68 14.56
C LYS A 147 9.14 -3.08 14.99
N GLY A 148 9.64 -2.45 16.05
CA GLY A 148 10.87 -2.78 16.73
C GLY A 148 10.65 -2.91 18.24
N PHE A 149 11.71 -3.32 18.95
CA PHE A 149 11.73 -3.46 20.41
C PHE A 149 10.60 -4.35 20.93
N PHE A 150 10.53 -5.58 20.40
CA PHE A 150 9.52 -6.58 20.75
C PHE A 150 8.07 -6.10 20.54
N GLY A 151 7.86 -5.31 19.48
CA GLY A 151 6.55 -4.78 19.12
C GLY A 151 6.14 -3.52 19.87
N LEU A 152 6.96 -3.04 20.82
CA LEU A 152 6.66 -1.86 21.64
C LEU A 152 6.83 -0.55 20.88
N ILE A 153 7.69 -0.53 19.86
CA ILE A 153 7.88 0.63 18.98
C ILE A 153 7.33 0.30 17.61
N ARG A 154 6.48 1.16 17.08
CA ARG A 154 6.12 1.13 15.67
C ARG A 154 7.04 2.10 14.93
N VAL A 155 7.88 1.58 14.04
CA VAL A 155 8.83 2.36 13.25
C VAL A 155 8.08 3.04 12.11
N ALA A 156 7.31 2.26 11.35
CA ALA A 156 6.54 2.72 10.21
C ALA A 156 5.19 2.01 10.11
N SER A 157 4.24 2.68 9.47
CA SER A 157 2.90 2.16 9.20
C SER A 157 2.37 2.75 7.92
N LEU A 158 1.71 1.92 7.11
CA LEU A 158 0.93 2.36 5.97
C LEU A 158 -0.44 1.69 6.04
N THR A 159 -1.50 2.49 6.16
CA THR A 159 -2.88 2.00 6.07
C THR A 159 -3.53 2.59 4.83
N MET A 160 -4.29 1.79 4.11
CA MET A 160 -5.12 2.22 3.00
C MET A 160 -6.50 1.61 3.11
N SER A 161 -7.52 2.38 2.73
CA SER A 161 -8.88 1.90 2.63
C SER A 161 -9.62 2.49 1.44
N VAL A 162 -10.53 1.70 0.87
CA VAL A 162 -11.44 2.11 -0.21
C VAL A 162 -12.85 1.65 0.11
N ASN A 163 -13.79 2.59 0.03
CA ASN A 163 -15.22 2.26 -0.01
C ASN A 163 -15.60 1.91 -1.45
N TYR A 164 -16.26 0.77 -1.64
CA TYR A 164 -16.73 0.36 -2.96
C TYR A 164 -18.03 -0.44 -2.88
N SER A 165 -18.74 -0.47 -3.99
CA SER A 165 -19.95 -1.26 -4.17
C SER A 165 -19.82 -2.20 -5.36
N TYR A 166 -20.44 -3.37 -5.26
CA TYR A 166 -20.36 -4.42 -6.27
C TYR A 166 -21.68 -5.15 -6.47
N ASP A 167 -21.85 -5.70 -7.67
CA ASP A 167 -22.90 -6.62 -8.04
C ASP A 167 -22.26 -8.00 -8.27
N PRO A 168 -22.49 -8.99 -7.40
CA PRO A 168 -21.89 -10.31 -7.53
C PRO A 168 -22.62 -11.18 -8.57
N ASN A 169 -23.74 -10.71 -9.14
CA ASN A 169 -24.47 -11.47 -10.15
C ASN A 169 -23.66 -11.54 -11.45
N PRO A 170 -23.53 -12.72 -12.08
CA PRO A 170 -22.81 -12.84 -13.34
C PRO A 170 -23.42 -11.96 -14.47
N PRO A 171 -22.62 -11.14 -15.18
CA PRO A 171 -21.18 -10.91 -14.94
C PRO A 171 -20.94 -10.03 -13.71
N ALA A 172 -20.19 -10.55 -12.74
CA ALA A 172 -19.89 -9.82 -11.51
C ALA A 172 -19.07 -8.56 -11.83
N LYS A 173 -19.43 -7.44 -11.22
CA LYS A 173 -18.79 -6.14 -11.49
C LYS A 173 -18.71 -5.25 -10.26
N ILE A 174 -17.66 -4.43 -10.21
CA ILE A 174 -17.59 -3.28 -9.30
C ILE A 174 -18.44 -2.17 -9.91
N VAL A 175 -19.45 -1.73 -9.18
CA VAL A 175 -20.47 -0.76 -9.62
C VAL A 175 -20.01 0.67 -9.36
N SER A 176 -19.38 0.89 -8.20
CA SER A 176 -18.85 2.19 -7.79
C SER A 176 -17.69 1.99 -6.82
N TYR A 177 -16.83 3.00 -6.72
CA TYR A 177 -15.71 3.04 -5.80
C TYR A 177 -15.37 4.49 -5.47
N GLN A 178 -14.78 4.69 -4.30
CA GLN A 178 -14.21 5.97 -3.88
C GLN A 178 -13.10 6.38 -4.86
N ASN A 179 -13.22 7.56 -5.50
CA ASN A 179 -12.26 8.02 -6.53
C ASN A 179 -10.80 7.96 -6.08
N THR A 180 -10.51 8.46 -4.88
CA THR A 180 -9.17 8.46 -4.27
C THR A 180 -9.20 7.63 -2.98
N PRO A 181 -8.40 6.56 -2.86
CA PRO A 181 -8.28 5.79 -1.62
C PRO A 181 -7.94 6.67 -0.43
N THR A 182 -8.45 6.32 0.75
CA THR A 182 -8.01 6.94 2.00
C THR A 182 -6.69 6.31 2.43
N VAL A 183 -5.67 7.13 2.65
CA VAL A 183 -4.32 6.69 3.04
C VAL A 183 -3.97 7.32 4.38
N ALA A 184 -3.56 6.51 5.34
CA ALA A 184 -3.18 6.92 6.68
C ALA A 184 -1.80 6.33 7.02
N PRO A 185 -0.72 7.00 6.57
CA PRO A 185 0.62 6.63 6.97
C PRO A 185 0.92 7.16 8.37
N TRP A 186 1.86 6.49 9.05
CA TRP A 186 2.31 6.92 10.35
C TRP A 186 3.75 6.44 10.59
N ALA A 187 4.58 7.27 11.21
CA ALA A 187 5.93 6.90 11.64
C ALA A 187 6.31 7.62 12.95
N LEU A 188 7.10 6.96 13.81
CA LEU A 188 7.58 7.60 15.03
C LEU A 188 8.86 8.41 14.80
N PRO A 189 9.00 9.56 15.50
CA PRO A 189 7.98 10.29 16.26
C PRO A 189 7.47 11.50 15.46
N PRO A 190 6.18 11.85 15.57
CA PRO A 190 5.32 12.14 14.41
C PRO A 190 6.13 12.63 13.20
N GLY A 191 6.60 11.68 12.40
CA GLY A 191 7.32 12.00 11.18
C GLY A 191 6.42 12.78 10.24
N THR A 192 6.99 13.71 9.48
CA THR A 192 6.26 14.26 8.34
C THR A 192 6.16 13.17 7.28
N TYR A 193 5.01 13.09 6.64
CA TYR A 193 4.81 12.21 5.52
C TYR A 193 4.20 13.00 4.37
N LYS A 194 4.45 12.52 3.17
CA LYS A 194 3.86 13.05 1.95
C LYS A 194 3.29 11.88 1.17
N VAL A 195 1.98 11.88 0.97
CA VAL A 195 1.35 10.95 0.03
C VAL A 195 1.78 11.39 -1.37
N LEU A 196 2.62 10.58 -2.01
CA LEU A 196 3.11 10.83 -3.37
C LEU A 196 2.03 10.46 -4.39
N MET A 197 1.30 9.38 -4.10
CA MET A 197 0.23 8.87 -4.96
C MET A 197 -0.84 8.14 -4.14
N ALA A 198 -2.10 8.31 -4.54
CA ALA A 198 -3.21 7.46 -4.12
C ALA A 198 -4.22 7.36 -5.28
N LYS A 199 -4.37 6.19 -5.89
CA LYS A 199 -5.27 5.99 -7.05
C LYS A 199 -5.92 4.62 -7.05
N ASN A 200 -7.01 4.49 -7.79
CA ASN A 200 -7.60 3.19 -8.12
C ASN A 200 -7.26 2.83 -9.56
N LEU A 201 -6.88 1.57 -9.78
CA LEU A 201 -6.56 1.02 -11.10
C LEU A 201 -7.49 -0.17 -11.39
N ARG A 202 -8.06 -0.20 -12.59
CA ARG A 202 -8.84 -1.34 -13.07
C ARG A 202 -7.88 -2.39 -13.64
N ILE A 203 -7.98 -3.62 -13.13
CA ILE A 203 -7.06 -4.71 -13.49
C ILE A 203 -7.63 -5.58 -14.60
N ASP A 204 -8.96 -5.71 -14.67
CA ASP A 204 -9.63 -6.52 -15.68
C ASP A 204 -10.61 -5.71 -16.56
N PRO A 205 -10.74 -6.05 -17.85
CA PRO A 205 -11.71 -5.39 -18.73
C PRO A 205 -13.17 -5.63 -18.33
N ALA A 206 -13.46 -6.77 -17.68
CA ALA A 206 -14.80 -7.10 -17.20
C ALA A 206 -15.22 -6.26 -15.98
N GLY A 207 -14.24 -5.61 -15.34
CA GLY A 207 -14.45 -4.73 -14.22
C GLY A 207 -14.81 -5.43 -12.91
N ALA A 208 -14.43 -6.69 -12.77
CA ALA A 208 -14.60 -7.47 -11.57
C ALA A 208 -13.46 -7.26 -10.56
N VAL A 209 -12.32 -6.67 -10.95
CA VAL A 209 -11.11 -6.55 -10.12
C VAL A 209 -10.48 -5.17 -10.24
N MET A 210 -10.15 -4.58 -9.10
CA MET A 210 -9.47 -3.29 -9.00
C MET A 210 -8.40 -3.31 -7.90
N ASP A 211 -7.37 -2.49 -8.08
CA ASP A 211 -6.36 -2.21 -7.07
C ASP A 211 -6.48 -0.76 -6.61
N ALA A 212 -6.56 -0.56 -5.30
CA ALA A 212 -6.20 0.72 -4.71
C ALA A 212 -4.68 0.70 -4.51
N ILE A 213 -3.98 1.73 -4.98
CA ILE A 213 -2.52 1.82 -4.96
C ILE A 213 -2.14 3.12 -4.27
N THR A 214 -1.17 3.05 -3.35
CA THR A 214 -0.60 4.24 -2.72
C THR A 214 0.90 4.15 -2.56
N ASP A 215 1.53 5.32 -2.70
CA ASP A 215 2.91 5.55 -2.37
C ASP A 215 3.00 6.72 -1.38
N VAL A 216 3.82 6.53 -0.35
CA VAL A 216 4.04 7.52 0.70
C VAL A 216 5.53 7.69 0.95
N GLU A 217 5.99 8.93 0.87
CA GLU A 217 7.30 9.32 1.38
C GLU A 217 7.19 9.58 2.88
N TYR A 218 8.04 8.89 3.64
CA TYR A 218 8.25 9.10 5.07
C TYR A 218 9.51 9.92 5.23
N ASP A 219 9.35 11.13 5.76
CA ASP A 219 10.46 11.91 6.32
C ASP A 219 10.39 11.69 7.83
N SER A 220 10.67 10.44 8.21
CA SER A 220 10.49 10.00 9.60
C SER A 220 11.72 10.44 10.37
N VAL A 221 11.52 11.47 11.18
CA VAL A 221 12.51 12.16 11.99
C VAL A 221 13.37 13.16 11.22
N PRO A 222 12.86 14.41 11.05
CA PRO A 222 13.66 15.53 10.54
C PRO A 222 14.99 15.70 11.28
N ASP A 223 15.03 15.37 12.57
CA ASP A 223 16.23 15.46 13.40
C ASP A 223 17.29 14.39 13.05
N TYR A 224 16.90 13.28 12.39
CA TYR A 224 17.76 12.11 12.15
C TYR A 224 17.87 11.68 10.67
N ASN A 225 17.30 12.46 9.75
CA ASN A 225 17.43 12.31 8.30
C ASN A 225 17.10 10.90 7.77
N VAL A 226 16.10 10.23 8.34
CA VAL A 226 15.64 8.92 7.86
C VAL A 226 14.51 9.15 6.87
N LYS A 227 14.78 8.84 5.61
CA LYS A 227 13.83 8.97 4.50
C LYS A 227 13.65 7.65 3.79
N PHE A 228 12.41 7.29 3.51
CA PHE A 228 12.07 6.12 2.72
C PHE A 228 10.68 6.28 2.10
N ILE A 229 10.41 5.50 1.06
CA ILE A 229 9.11 5.42 0.40
C ILE A 229 8.48 4.09 0.76
N GLY A 230 7.22 4.10 1.19
CA GLY A 230 6.39 2.92 1.37
C GLY A 230 5.32 2.83 0.29
N HIS A 231 5.09 1.61 -0.20
CA HIS A 231 4.11 1.28 -1.21
C HIS A 231 3.14 0.22 -0.71
N MET A 232 1.88 0.31 -1.14
CA MET A 232 0.90 -0.75 -0.92
C MET A 232 -0.15 -0.77 -2.03
N GLU A 233 -0.48 -1.97 -2.47
CA GLU A 233 -1.63 -2.29 -3.32
C GLU A 233 -2.65 -3.11 -2.52
N LEU A 234 -3.88 -2.63 -2.47
CA LEU A 234 -5.02 -3.35 -1.89
C LEU A 234 -5.94 -3.75 -3.03
N ARG A 235 -5.98 -5.04 -3.35
CA ARG A 235 -6.88 -5.58 -4.37
C ARG A 235 -8.25 -5.83 -3.80
N TYR A 236 -9.28 -5.43 -4.52
CA TYR A 236 -10.68 -5.67 -4.18
C TYR A 236 -11.49 -6.13 -5.40
N THR A 237 -12.50 -6.96 -5.17
CA THR A 237 -13.23 -7.64 -6.24
C THR A 237 -14.74 -7.44 -6.16
N ALA A 238 -15.40 -7.72 -7.28
CA ALA A 238 -16.85 -7.74 -7.41
C ALA A 238 -17.57 -8.87 -6.66
N THR A 239 -16.84 -9.68 -5.89
CA THR A 239 -17.42 -10.67 -4.97
C THR A 239 -17.40 -10.18 -3.51
N GLY A 240 -16.83 -8.99 -3.26
CA GLY A 240 -16.63 -8.46 -1.91
C GLY A 240 -15.33 -8.91 -1.26
N THR A 241 -14.47 -9.64 -1.99
CA THR A 241 -13.17 -10.07 -1.49
C THR A 241 -12.12 -8.97 -1.64
N TYR A 242 -11.23 -8.86 -0.65
CA TYR A 242 -10.06 -7.98 -0.72
C TYR A 242 -8.88 -8.52 0.07
N TYR A 243 -7.67 -8.13 -0.36
CA TYR A 243 -6.40 -8.59 0.18
C TYR A 243 -5.27 -7.62 -0.18
N ILE A 244 -4.18 -7.62 0.62
CA ILE A 244 -2.97 -6.87 0.27
C ILE A 244 -2.27 -7.62 -0.86
N HIS A 245 -2.17 -7.00 -2.03
CA HIS A 245 -1.68 -7.63 -3.26
C HIS A 245 -0.17 -7.47 -3.41
N ASP A 246 0.35 -6.27 -3.16
CA ASP A 246 1.77 -5.96 -3.18
C ASP A 246 2.07 -4.88 -2.14
N SER A 247 3.27 -4.92 -1.55
CA SER A 247 3.73 -3.90 -0.61
C SER A 247 5.24 -3.97 -0.42
N TRP A 248 5.86 -2.81 -0.26
CA TRP A 248 7.31 -2.71 -0.08
C TRP A 248 7.72 -1.36 0.51
N PHE A 249 8.98 -1.28 0.94
CA PHE A 249 9.67 -0.06 1.32
C PHE A 249 10.98 0.09 0.52
N ILE A 250 11.35 1.30 0.12
CA ILE A 250 12.62 1.59 -0.54
C ILE A 250 13.28 2.86 0.03
N ALA A 251 14.60 2.94 -0.10
CA ALA A 251 15.30 4.20 0.05
C ALA A 251 14.91 5.20 -1.07
N PRO A 252 14.80 6.50 -0.77
CA PRO A 252 14.49 7.54 -1.75
C PRO A 252 15.49 7.56 -2.92
#